data_AF-A0A2N2T2P0-F1
#
_entry.id   AF-A0A2N2T2P0-F1
#
_cell.length_a   1.000
_cell.length_b   1.000
_cell.length_c   1.000
_cell.angle_alpha   90.00
_cell.angle_beta   90.00
_cell.angle_gamma   90.00
#
_symmetry.space_group_name_H-M   'P 1'
#
loop_
_entity.id
_entity.type
_entity.pdbx_description
1 polymer ?
#
loop_
_entity_poly.entity_id
_entity_poly.type
_entity_poly.pdbx_seq_one_letter_code
_entity_poly.pdbx_strand_id
1 'polypeptide(L)'
;MATHLILQKIFKTGFVSEPAPEADSSLRTREQALHADILKVFGESVSIRHVDAGSCNGCELEIHAINGPHYNIEGMGVKFVASPRHA
;
A
#
# COMPACT_ATOMS: atom_id res chain seq x y z
N MET A 1 -45.44 -3.47 -12.88
CA MET A 1 -45.40 -2.97 -14.28
C MET A 1 -44.10 -2.20 -14.61
N ALA A 2 -43.48 -1.45 -13.69
CA ALA A 2 -42.25 -0.68 -13.98
C ALA A 2 -41.00 -1.56 -14.23
N THR A 3 -40.87 -2.70 -13.58
CA THR A 3 -39.68 -3.58 -13.65
C THR A 3 -39.43 -4.16 -15.03
N HIS A 4 -40.50 -4.49 -15.77
CA HIS A 4 -40.39 -5.02 -17.13
C HIS A 4 -39.87 -3.95 -18.12
N LEU A 5 -40.27 -2.69 -17.93
CA LEU A 5 -39.79 -1.56 -18.74
C LEU A 5 -38.31 -1.26 -18.50
N ILE A 6 -37.85 -1.39 -17.25
CA ILE A 6 -36.43 -1.22 -16.90
C ILE A 6 -35.59 -2.33 -17.56
N LEU A 7 -36.02 -3.59 -17.44
CA LEU A 7 -35.33 -4.71 -18.07
C LEU A 7 -35.30 -4.59 -19.59
N GLN A 8 -36.43 -4.26 -20.23
CA GLN A 8 -36.46 -4.00 -21.68
C GLN A 8 -35.49 -2.88 -22.08
N LYS A 9 -35.40 -1.80 -21.30
CA LYS A 9 -34.47 -0.70 -21.59
C LYS A 9 -33.01 -1.14 -21.47
N ILE A 10 -32.66 -1.91 -20.45
CA ILE A 10 -31.31 -2.48 -20.28
C ILE A 10 -30.94 -3.36 -21.48
N PHE A 11 -31.82 -4.29 -21.87
CA PHE A 11 -31.58 -5.16 -23.02
C PHE A 11 -31.49 -4.40 -24.34
N LYS A 12 -32.29 -3.34 -24.51
CA LYS A 12 -32.32 -2.53 -25.74
C LYS A 12 -31.13 -1.56 -25.85
N THR A 13 -30.63 -1.07 -24.72
CA THR A 13 -29.49 -0.14 -24.66
C THR A 13 -28.16 -0.89 -24.68
N GLY A 14 -28.09 -2.09 -24.11
CA GLY A 14 -26.87 -2.90 -24.09
C GLY A 14 -25.71 -2.22 -23.34
N PHE A 15 -24.48 -2.65 -23.63
CA PHE A 15 -23.28 -1.97 -23.16
C PHE A 15 -23.00 -0.77 -24.06
N VAL A 16 -23.15 0.44 -23.51
CA VAL A 16 -22.83 1.70 -24.20
C VAL A 16 -21.32 1.99 -24.14
N SER A 17 -20.61 1.39 -23.20
CA SER A 17 -19.17 1.50 -23.08
C SER A 17 -18.48 0.84 -24.27
N GLU A 18 -17.40 1.47 -24.73
CA GLU A 18 -16.46 0.83 -25.64
C GLU A 18 -15.94 -0.50 -25.06
N PRO A 19 -15.66 -1.50 -25.92
CA PRO A 19 -15.05 -2.74 -25.47
C PRO A 19 -13.73 -2.45 -24.77
N ALA A 20 -13.44 -3.19 -23.71
CA ALA A 20 -12.15 -3.06 -23.03
C ALA A 20 -11.02 -3.26 -24.05
N PRO A 21 -9.98 -2.40 -24.04
CA PRO A 21 -8.85 -2.56 -24.93
C PRO A 21 -8.20 -3.94 -24.70
N GLU A 22 -7.60 -4.50 -25.75
CA GLU A 22 -6.83 -5.73 -25.62
C GLU A 22 -5.72 -5.55 -24.59
N ALA A 23 -5.50 -6.57 -23.77
CA ALA A 23 -4.51 -6.51 -22.70
C ALA A 23 -3.10 -6.37 -23.28
N ASP A 24 -2.50 -5.19 -23.13
CA ASP A 24 -1.12 -4.96 -23.51
C ASP A 24 -0.16 -5.57 -22.48
N SER A 25 0.56 -6.61 -22.89
CA SER A 25 1.60 -7.26 -22.08
C SER A 25 2.72 -6.30 -21.62
N SER A 26 2.99 -5.23 -22.39
CA SER A 26 4.02 -4.23 -22.07
C SER A 26 3.68 -3.43 -20.81
N LEU A 27 2.39 -3.22 -20.53
CA LEU A 27 1.94 -2.50 -19.33
C LEU A 27 2.23 -3.30 -18.05
N ARG A 28 2.21 -4.64 -18.11
CA ARG A 28 2.60 -5.49 -16.98
C ARG A 28 4.08 -5.35 -16.63
N THR A 29 4.95 -5.29 -17.65
CA THR A 29 6.38 -5.07 -17.45
C THR A 29 6.68 -3.66 -16.95
N ARG A 30 5.93 -2.67 -17.45
CA ARG A 30 6.09 -1.27 -17.03
C ARG A 30 5.67 -1.03 -15.59
N GLU A 31 4.62 -1.70 -15.12
CA GLU A 31 4.22 -1.71 -13.71
C GLU A 31 5.36 -2.23 -12.81
N GLN A 32 5.95 -3.37 -13.16
CA GLN A 32 7.06 -3.96 -12.39
C GLN A 32 8.29 -3.05 -12.35
N ALA A 33 8.67 -2.45 -13.48
CA ALA A 33 9.79 -1.51 -13.55
C ALA A 33 9.52 -0.25 -12.71
N LEU A 34 8.30 0.30 -12.79
CA LEU A 34 7.90 1.45 -12.00
C LEU A 34 7.93 1.16 -10.50
N HIS A 35 7.43 -0.01 -10.08
CA HIS A 35 7.52 -0.46 -8.70
C HIS A 35 8.98 -0.58 -8.22
N ALA A 36 9.86 -1.13 -9.06
CA ALA A 36 11.29 -1.21 -8.73
C ALA A 36 11.92 0.18 -8.57
N ASP A 37 11.56 1.15 -9.41
CA ASP A 37 12.07 2.52 -9.31
C ASP A 37 11.54 3.25 -8.08
N ILE A 38 10.25 3.05 -7.73
CA ILE A 38 9.69 3.56 -6.48
C ILE A 38 10.44 2.98 -5.27
N LEU A 39 10.71 1.68 -5.26
CA LEU A 39 11.43 1.02 -4.16
C LEU A 39 12.90 1.46 -4.07
N LYS A 40 13.56 1.79 -5.19
CA LYS A 40 14.91 2.39 -5.13
C LYS A 40 14.94 3.73 -4.40
N VAL A 41 13.85 4.51 -4.47
CA VAL A 41 13.79 5.83 -3.86
C VAL A 41 13.24 5.78 -2.43
N PHE A 42 12.19 4.98 -2.19
CA PHE A 42 11.45 4.96 -0.93
C PHE A 42 11.60 3.67 -0.11
N GLY A 43 12.24 2.64 -0.67
CA GLY A 43 12.43 1.36 0.02
C GLY A 43 13.33 1.45 1.25
N GLU A 44 14.16 2.49 1.31
CA GLU A 44 15.02 2.82 2.45
C GLU A 44 14.41 3.89 3.36
N SER A 45 13.09 4.13 3.32
CA SER A 45 12.41 5.10 4.20
C SER A 45 11.18 4.49 4.85
N VAL A 46 11.38 3.55 5.77
CA VAL A 46 10.31 2.81 6.43
C VAL A 46 9.93 3.47 7.75
N SER A 47 8.65 3.80 7.91
CA SER A 47 8.08 4.30 9.16
C SER A 47 7.22 3.22 9.81
N ILE A 48 7.47 2.91 11.09
CA ILE A 48 6.86 1.79 11.80
C ILE A 48 6.11 2.32 13.02
N ARG A 49 4.84 1.93 13.17
CA ARG A 49 4.12 2.08 14.44
C ARG A 49 4.07 0.75 15.17
N HIS A 50 4.88 0.62 16.22
CA HIS A 50 4.74 -0.50 17.16
C HIS A 50 3.40 -0.42 17.88
N VAL A 51 2.63 -1.50 17.97
CA VAL A 51 1.36 -1.54 18.72
C VAL A 51 1.49 -2.62 19.79
N ASP A 52 1.52 -2.20 21.06
CA ASP A 52 1.53 -3.10 22.21
C ASP A 52 0.09 -3.54 22.53
N ALA A 53 -0.13 -4.86 22.64
CA ALA A 53 -1.40 -5.50 22.95
C ALA A 53 -1.35 -6.33 24.25
N GLY A 54 -0.40 -6.05 25.15
CA GLY A 54 -0.22 -6.74 26.43
C GLY A 54 1.16 -7.38 26.57
N SER A 55 2.22 -6.60 26.38
CA SER A 55 3.60 -7.06 26.46
C SER A 55 4.17 -7.08 27.88
N CYS A 56 5.36 -7.68 28.03
CA CYS A 56 6.18 -7.60 29.23
C CYS A 56 7.11 -6.37 29.26
N ASN A 57 6.94 -5.42 28.34
CA ASN A 57 7.78 -4.23 28.13
C ASN A 57 9.23 -4.51 27.68
N GLY A 58 9.60 -5.77 27.42
CA GLY A 58 10.95 -6.14 26.97
C GLY A 58 11.26 -5.67 25.55
N CYS A 59 10.33 -5.90 24.62
CA CYS A 59 10.50 -5.52 23.21
C CYS A 59 10.58 -4.00 23.03
N GLU A 60 9.88 -3.25 23.86
CA GLU A 60 9.81 -1.80 23.86
C GLU A 60 11.14 -1.19 24.33
N LEU A 61 11.77 -1.80 25.34
CA LEU A 61 13.12 -1.44 25.76
C LEU A 61 14.13 -1.68 24.62
N GLU A 62 14.01 -2.79 23.90
CA GLU A 62 14.85 -3.08 22.73
C GLU A 62 14.58 -2.08 21.59
N ILE A 63 13.31 -1.74 21.32
CA ILE A 63 12.94 -0.70 20.35
C ILE A 63 13.62 0.63 20.72
N HIS A 64 13.63 1.01 22.00
CA HIS A 64 14.36 2.19 22.44
C HIS A 64 15.87 2.06 22.24
N ALA A 65 16.45 0.90 22.55
CA ALA A 65 17.89 0.65 22.40
C ALA A 65 18.35 0.75 20.94
N ILE A 66 17.61 0.15 20.00
CA ILE A 66 17.98 0.16 18.57
C ILE A 66 17.86 1.54 17.91
N ASN A 67 16.99 2.41 18.43
CA ASN A 67 16.92 3.82 18.01
C ASN A 67 18.06 4.66 18.61
N GLY A 68 18.81 4.12 19.56
CA GLY A 68 20.00 4.77 20.12
C GLY A 68 21.18 4.82 19.14
N PRO A 69 22.19 5.66 19.41
CA PRO A 69 23.32 5.90 18.51
C PRO A 69 24.20 4.67 18.28
N HIS A 70 24.15 3.67 19.17
CA HIS A 70 24.93 2.45 19.04
C HIS A 70 24.50 1.59 17.85
N TYR A 71 23.20 1.55 17.55
CA TYR A 71 22.64 0.78 16.44
C TYR A 71 22.15 1.67 15.30
N ASN A 72 21.65 2.87 15.62
CA ASN A 72 21.28 3.93 14.68
C ASN A 72 20.48 3.45 13.47
N ILE A 73 19.36 2.75 13.71
CA ILE A 73 18.50 2.24 12.63
C ILE A 73 17.87 3.38 11.80
N GLU A 74 17.72 4.57 12.38
CA GLU A 74 17.21 5.75 11.67
C GLU A 74 18.19 6.19 10.57
N GLY A 75 19.50 6.05 10.80
CA GLY A 75 20.53 6.24 9.77
C GLY A 75 20.49 5.20 8.65
N MET A 76 19.86 4.04 8.88
CA MET A 76 19.57 3.03 7.86
C MET A 76 18.17 3.20 7.24
N GLY A 77 17.46 4.28 7.58
CA GLY A 77 16.17 4.60 6.98
C GLY A 77 14.96 3.97 7.65
N VAL A 78 15.11 3.39 8.83
CA VAL A 78 14.00 2.80 9.61
C VAL A 78 13.69 3.65 10.82
N LYS A 79 12.43 4.07 10.98
CA LYS A 79 12.01 4.95 12.06
C LYS A 79 10.76 4.43 12.76
N PHE A 80 10.76 4.46 14.09
CA PHE A 80 9.54 4.26 14.86
C PHE A 80 8.79 5.57 15.05
N VAL A 81 7.50 5.61 14.67
CA VAL A 81 6.66 6.80 14.76
C VAL A 81 5.61 6.68 15.85
N ALA A 82 5.24 7.81 16.46
CA ALA A 82 4.28 7.85 17.56
C ALA A 82 2.81 7.71 17.08
N SER A 83 2.52 8.15 15.85
CA SER A 83 1.15 8.21 15.31
C SER A 83 0.98 7.20 14.18
N PRO A 84 -0.11 6.40 14.19
CA PRO A 84 -0.47 5.54 13.08
C PRO A 84 -0.68 6.29 11.76
N ARG A 85 -0.94 7.61 11.79
CA ARG A 85 -1.11 8.43 10.57
C ARG A 85 0.21 8.68 9.82
N HIS A 86 1.35 8.37 10.44
CA HIS A 86 2.68 8.60 9.87
C HIS A 86 3.43 7.28 9.63
N ALA A 87 2.76 6.13 9.82
CA ALA A 87 3.28 4.79 9.57
C ALA A 87 2.63 4.21 8.31
#